data_AF-B4WJP4-F1
#
_entry.id   AF-B4WJP4-F1
#
_cell.length_a   1.000
_cell.length_b   1.000
_cell.length_c   1.000
_cell.angle_alpha   90.00
_cell.angle_beta   90.00
_cell.angle_gamma   90.00
#
_symmetry.space_group_name_H-M   'P 1'
#
loop_
_entity.id
_entity.type
_entity.pdbx_description
1 polymer ?
#
loop_
_entity_poly.entity_id
_entity_poly.type
_entity_poly.pdbx_seq_one_letter_code
_entity_poly.pdbx_strand_id
1 'polypeptide(L)'
;MLPPVRSKHFVSQRHEVNPALAFNLLRDIQSEVSIWHEQLRQIVDAIHALHDQGPMVDGWLESSVARSQSATKDAGVDAAILRHGDLDVLLQYVEVISSKESSQVESGKAESSQADGEKATTTYRLCHMDQSGRVISQHCPPEQMGMVSMAIARYQKFRQLMSQKQAIEAKLQRTVDALTGTRSAIRDGQ
;
A
#
# COMPACT_ATOMS: atom_id res chain seq x y z
N MET A 1 58.38 -62.92 26.83
CA MET A 1 57.62 -61.83 27.46
C MET A 1 57.35 -60.77 26.40
N LEU A 2 56.14 -60.72 25.84
CA LEU A 2 55.75 -59.65 24.89
C LEU A 2 55.20 -58.45 25.67
N PRO A 3 55.48 -57.21 25.24
CA PRO A 3 55.02 -56.02 25.95
C PRO A 3 53.52 -55.78 25.70
N PRO A 4 52.80 -55.18 26.66
CA PRO A 4 51.39 -54.88 26.50
C PRO A 4 51.19 -53.70 25.53
N VAL A 5 50.39 -53.92 24.48
CA VAL A 5 49.96 -52.88 23.56
C VAL A 5 48.95 -52.00 24.30
N ARG A 6 49.36 -50.77 24.65
CA ARG A 6 48.45 -49.75 25.15
C ARG A 6 47.61 -49.23 23.98
N SER A 7 46.47 -49.86 23.72
CA SER A 7 45.45 -49.28 22.86
C SER A 7 44.85 -48.07 23.59
N LYS A 8 45.36 -46.88 23.28
CA LYS A 8 44.54 -45.67 23.45
C LYS A 8 43.34 -45.89 22.54
N HIS A 9 42.17 -46.17 23.13
CA HIS A 9 40.92 -46.18 22.40
C HIS A 9 40.81 -44.82 21.72
N PHE A 10 41.02 -44.77 20.41
CA PHE A 10 40.65 -43.63 19.59
C PHE A 10 39.12 -43.60 19.63
N VAL A 11 38.58 -42.84 20.59
CA VAL A 11 37.16 -42.49 20.60
C VAL A 11 36.91 -41.79 19.27
N SER A 12 36.07 -42.41 18.45
CA SER A 12 35.70 -41.91 17.13
C SER A 12 34.93 -40.59 17.31
N GLN A 13 35.65 -39.47 17.30
CA GLN A 13 35.16 -38.09 17.29
C GLN A 13 34.49 -37.74 15.94
N ARG A 14 33.72 -38.66 15.35
CA ARG A 14 33.07 -38.41 14.04
C ARG A 14 31.83 -37.52 14.12
N HIS A 15 31.42 -37.12 15.33
CA HIS A 15 30.32 -36.18 15.58
C HIS A 15 30.67 -35.17 16.68
N GLU A 16 31.91 -34.66 16.72
CA GLU A 16 32.16 -33.45 17.49
C GLU A 16 31.46 -32.29 16.78
N VAL A 17 30.23 -32.01 17.22
CA VAL A 17 29.47 -30.84 16.79
C VAL A 17 30.33 -29.63 17.15
N ASN A 18 30.82 -28.93 16.13
CA ASN A 18 31.76 -27.84 16.32
C ASN A 18 31.10 -26.71 17.14
N PRO A 19 31.56 -26.43 18.38
CA PRO A 19 30.96 -25.39 19.21
C PRO A 19 31.08 -24.00 18.55
N ALA A 20 32.10 -23.78 17.70
CA ALA A 20 32.24 -22.53 16.95
C ALA A 20 31.07 -22.30 16.00
N LEU A 21 30.46 -23.34 15.45
CA LEU A 21 29.27 -23.21 14.59
C LEU A 21 28.07 -22.67 15.38
N ALA A 22 27.83 -23.19 16.58
CA ALA A 22 26.74 -22.71 17.43
C ALA A 22 26.93 -21.22 17.82
N PHE A 23 28.15 -20.81 18.16
CA PHE A 23 28.45 -19.41 18.45
C PHE A 23 28.30 -18.50 17.23
N ASN A 24 28.70 -18.97 16.03
CA ASN A 24 28.51 -18.20 14.80
C ASN A 24 27.03 -18.03 14.48
N LEU A 25 26.21 -19.10 14.58
CA LEU A 25 24.76 -19.00 14.38
C LEU A 25 24.10 -18.02 15.36
N LEU A 26 24.50 -18.03 16.64
CA LEU A 26 23.97 -17.06 17.61
C LEU A 26 24.36 -15.62 17.26
N ARG A 27 25.59 -15.40 16.77
CA ARG A 27 26.03 -14.08 16.30
C ARG A 27 25.25 -13.63 15.07
N ASP A 28 24.99 -14.53 14.14
CA ASP A 28 24.21 -14.25 12.93
C ASP A 28 22.78 -13.86 13.32
N ILE A 29 22.14 -14.64 14.21
CA ILE A 29 20.81 -14.32 14.74
C ILE A 29 20.81 -12.96 15.45
N GLN A 30 21.81 -12.67 16.28
CA GLN A 30 21.95 -11.37 16.94
C GLN A 30 22.04 -10.24 15.92
N SER A 31 22.79 -10.42 14.84
CA SER A 31 22.96 -9.42 13.79
C SER A 31 21.64 -9.12 13.08
N GLU A 32 20.89 -10.15 12.71
CA GLU A 32 19.57 -10.03 12.06
C GLU A 32 18.56 -9.34 12.99
N VAL A 33 18.50 -9.74 14.26
CA VAL A 33 17.62 -9.11 15.26
C VAL A 33 17.96 -7.63 15.45
N SER A 34 19.24 -7.27 15.41
CA SER A 34 19.67 -5.87 15.51
C SER A 34 19.21 -5.05 14.32
N ILE A 35 19.28 -5.61 13.10
CA ILE A 35 18.78 -4.98 11.88
C ILE A 35 17.26 -4.78 11.97
N TRP A 36 16.50 -5.81 12.37
CA TRP A 36 15.04 -5.70 12.50
C TRP A 36 14.63 -4.70 13.58
N HIS A 37 15.37 -4.61 14.68
CA HIS A 37 15.12 -3.62 15.71
C HIS A 37 15.32 -2.19 15.20
N GLU A 38 16.39 -1.94 14.45
CA GLU A 38 16.66 -0.65 13.83
C GLU A 38 15.58 -0.30 12.79
N GLN A 39 15.18 -1.27 11.96
CA GLN A 39 14.07 -1.10 11.02
C GLN A 39 12.76 -0.73 11.72
N LEU A 40 12.45 -1.39 12.85
CA LEU A 40 11.26 -1.09 13.63
C LEU A 40 11.29 0.35 14.15
N ARG A 41 12.44 0.81 14.66
CA ARG A 41 12.62 2.19 15.11
C ARG A 41 12.41 3.19 13.98
N GLN A 42 13.03 2.95 12.82
CA GLN A 42 12.87 3.81 11.63
C GLN A 42 11.42 3.90 11.17
N ILE A 43 10.67 2.79 11.22
CA ILE A 43 9.25 2.78 10.86
C ILE A 43 8.43 3.61 11.85
N VAL A 44 8.69 3.49 13.15
CA VAL A 44 8.02 4.28 14.19
C VAL A 44 8.30 5.78 14.00
N ASP A 45 9.55 6.15 13.75
CA ASP A 45 9.92 7.54 13.48
C ASP A 45 9.24 8.06 12.20
N ALA A 46 9.16 7.24 11.14
CA ALA A 46 8.45 7.59 9.91
C ALA A 46 6.94 7.76 10.12
N ILE A 47 6.33 6.98 11.03
CA ILE A 47 4.93 7.15 11.43
C ILE A 47 4.72 8.48 12.15
N HIS A 48 5.58 8.82 13.12
CA HIS A 48 5.49 10.11 13.81
C HIS A 48 5.65 11.29 12.85
N ALA A 49 6.66 11.23 11.97
CA ALA A 49 6.89 12.27 10.96
C ALA A 49 5.70 12.43 10.00
N LEU A 50 4.90 11.38 9.77
CA LEU A 50 3.68 11.44 8.99
C LEU A 50 2.52 12.13 9.72
N HIS A 51 2.41 11.92 11.04
CA HIS A 51 1.44 12.64 11.87
C HIS A 51 1.75 14.14 11.93
N ASP A 52 3.03 14.52 11.97
CA ASP A 52 3.46 15.92 11.98
C ASP A 52 3.13 16.65 10.66
N GLN A 53 2.94 15.92 9.55
CA GLN A 53 2.58 16.50 8.24
C GLN A 53 1.10 16.91 8.14
N GLY A 54 0.26 16.51 9.09
CA GLY A 54 -1.15 16.91 9.17
C GLY A 54 -2.14 15.74 9.04
N PRO A 55 -3.43 16.04 8.72
CA PRO A 55 -4.48 15.04 8.81
C PRO A 55 -4.33 13.94 7.75
N MET A 56 -4.87 12.78 8.10
CA MET A 56 -4.98 11.58 7.27
C MET A 56 -6.44 11.24 7.10
N VAL A 57 -6.81 10.82 5.88
CA VAL A 57 -8.20 10.47 5.55
C VAL A 57 -8.23 9.08 4.92
N ASP A 58 -9.05 8.19 5.47
CA ASP A 58 -9.37 6.92 4.83
C ASP A 58 -10.48 7.14 3.81
N GLY A 59 -10.18 6.95 2.53
CA GLY A 59 -11.16 7.11 1.46
C GLY A 59 -10.55 7.22 0.08
N TRP A 60 -11.41 7.50 -0.89
CA TRP A 60 -11.06 7.76 -2.28
C TRP A 60 -11.87 8.93 -2.82
N LEU A 61 -11.35 9.60 -3.85
CA LEU A 61 -12.06 10.65 -4.56
C LEU A 61 -12.74 10.07 -5.79
N GLU A 62 -14.01 10.38 -5.95
CA GLU A 62 -14.81 10.07 -7.13
C GLU A 62 -15.07 11.35 -7.92
N SER A 63 -14.89 11.31 -9.24
CA SER A 63 -15.26 12.39 -10.14
C SER A 63 -16.54 12.04 -10.87
N SER A 64 -17.49 12.96 -10.90
CA SER A 64 -18.70 12.84 -11.71
C SER A 64 -18.85 14.07 -12.59
N VAL A 65 -19.09 13.84 -13.88
CA VAL A 65 -19.30 14.91 -14.85
C VAL A 65 -20.80 15.11 -14.96
N ALA A 66 -21.30 16.26 -14.50
CA ALA A 66 -22.67 16.66 -14.78
C ALA A 66 -22.74 17.05 -16.26
N ARG A 67 -23.04 16.07 -17.13
CA ARG A 67 -23.42 16.35 -18.51
C ARG A 67 -24.82 16.93 -18.43
N SER A 68 -24.97 18.21 -18.75
CA SER A 68 -26.26 18.87 -18.83
C SER A 68 -27.23 18.00 -19.60
N GLN A 69 -28.25 17.52 -18.91
CA GLN A 69 -29.42 16.91 -19.54
C GLN A 69 -30.23 18.05 -20.15
N SER A 70 -29.73 18.59 -21.27
CA SER A 70 -30.63 19.27 -22.19
C SER A 70 -31.60 18.22 -22.71
N ALA A 71 -32.88 18.52 -22.52
CA ALA A 71 -33.98 17.63 -22.82
C ALA A 71 -33.97 17.20 -24.29
N THR A 72 -33.57 15.95 -24.54
CA THR A 72 -34.09 15.16 -25.65
C THR A 72 -34.59 13.83 -25.09
N LYS A 73 -35.90 13.64 -25.11
CA LYS A 73 -36.61 12.41 -24.76
C LYS A 73 -36.34 11.26 -25.76
N ASP A 74 -35.12 11.15 -26.28
CA ASP A 74 -34.74 10.15 -27.31
C ASP A 74 -33.37 9.48 -27.10
N ALA A 75 -32.77 9.59 -25.92
CA ALA A 75 -31.52 8.89 -25.59
C ALA A 75 -31.78 7.51 -24.96
N GLY A 76 -32.49 6.66 -25.69
CA GLY A 76 -32.40 5.20 -25.55
C GLY A 76 -31.12 4.64 -26.20
N VAL A 77 -30.07 5.45 -26.37
CA VAL A 77 -28.78 5.01 -26.93
C VAL A 77 -27.86 4.61 -25.78
N ASP A 78 -28.19 3.42 -25.28
CA ASP A 78 -27.26 2.35 -24.97
C ASP A 78 -26.25 2.51 -23.82
N ALA A 79 -26.78 2.45 -22.60
CA ALA A 79 -26.09 1.74 -21.51
C ALA A 79 -25.74 0.28 -21.87
N ALA A 80 -26.29 -0.26 -22.97
CA ALA A 80 -25.97 -1.55 -23.56
C ALA A 80 -24.61 -1.59 -24.28
N ILE A 81 -24.17 -0.51 -24.94
CA ILE A 81 -22.87 -0.47 -25.66
C ILE A 81 -21.70 -0.67 -24.68
N LEU A 82 -21.76 -0.01 -23.51
CA LEU A 82 -20.76 -0.18 -22.44
C LEU A 82 -20.84 -1.55 -21.75
N ARG A 83 -21.97 -2.25 -21.84
CA ARG A 83 -22.15 -3.60 -21.28
C ARG A 83 -21.75 -4.71 -22.24
N HIS A 84 -21.75 -4.46 -23.55
CA HIS A 84 -21.41 -5.44 -24.57
C HIS A 84 -19.98 -5.32 -25.09
N GLY A 85 -19.25 -4.24 -24.77
CA GLY A 85 -17.80 -4.16 -24.97
C GLY A 85 -17.37 -4.23 -26.43
N ASP A 86 -18.20 -3.74 -27.35
CA ASP A 86 -17.86 -3.71 -28.77
C ASP A 86 -16.80 -2.63 -29.04
N LEU A 87 -15.59 -3.07 -29.37
CA LEU A 87 -14.39 -2.24 -29.50
C LEU A 87 -14.52 -1.21 -30.63
N ASP A 88 -15.15 -1.58 -31.74
CA ASP A 88 -15.29 -0.70 -32.91
C ASP A 88 -16.25 0.46 -32.63
N VAL A 89 -17.33 0.18 -31.90
CA VAL A 89 -18.30 1.19 -31.47
C VAL A 89 -17.68 2.14 -30.44
N LEU A 90 -16.82 1.63 -29.54
CA LEU A 90 -16.09 2.44 -28.59
C LEU A 90 -15.03 3.34 -29.26
N LEU A 91 -14.30 2.81 -30.24
CA LEU A 91 -13.33 3.57 -31.04
C LEU A 91 -14.02 4.72 -31.77
N GLN A 92 -15.15 4.45 -32.43
CA GLN A 92 -15.92 5.47 -33.13
C GLN A 92 -16.47 6.53 -32.16
N TYR A 93 -16.91 6.13 -30.98
CA TYR A 93 -17.39 7.07 -29.95
C TYR A 93 -16.26 7.98 -29.42
N VAL A 94 -15.09 7.42 -29.15
CA VAL A 94 -13.90 8.17 -28.69
C VAL A 94 -13.43 9.15 -29.77
N GLU A 95 -13.44 8.74 -31.04
CA GLU A 95 -13.05 9.59 -32.16
C GLU A 95 -14.00 10.79 -32.34
N VAL A 96 -15.31 10.59 -32.12
CA VAL A 96 -16.32 11.67 -32.11
C VAL A 96 -16.09 12.66 -30.95
N ILE A 97 -15.65 12.19 -29.78
CA ILE A 97 -15.33 13.07 -28.65
C ILE A 97 -14.06 13.89 -28.95
N SER A 98 -13.00 13.22 -29.41
CA SER A 98 -11.71 13.86 -29.70
C SER A 98 -11.80 14.90 -30.82
N SER A 99 -12.67 14.64 -31.82
CA SER A 99 -12.90 15.57 -32.93
C SER A 99 -13.68 16.82 -32.51
N LYS A 100 -14.54 16.70 -31.49
CA LYS A 100 -15.32 17.83 -30.94
C LYS A 100 -14.48 18.79 -30.09
N GLU A 101 -13.48 18.29 -29.36
CA GLU A 101 -12.56 19.16 -28.59
C GLU A 101 -11.57 19.93 -29.50
N SER A 102 -11.21 19.37 -30.65
CA SER A 102 -10.21 19.96 -31.55
C SER A 102 -10.70 21.20 -32.32
N SER A 103 -12.01 21.50 -32.31
CA SER A 103 -12.60 22.65 -33.02
C SER A 103 -12.81 23.89 -32.14
N GLN A 104 -12.40 23.86 -30.86
CA GLN A 104 -12.62 24.93 -29.89
C GLN A 104 -11.31 25.56 -29.37
N VAL A 105 -10.30 25.72 -30.24
CA VAL A 105 -9.06 26.42 -29.89
C VAL A 105 -8.58 27.31 -31.02
N GLU A 106 -9.27 28.42 -31.28
CA GLU A 106 -8.59 29.63 -31.77
C GLU A 106 -9.23 30.90 -31.19
N SER A 107 -8.32 31.82 -30.82
CA SER A 107 -8.51 33.26 -30.62
C SER A 107 -8.74 33.74 -29.19
N GLY A 108 -7.65 34.27 -28.61
CA GLY A 108 -7.68 35.04 -27.38
C GLY A 108 -8.16 36.47 -27.61
N LYS A 109 -8.91 37.00 -26.64
CA LYS A 109 -8.75 38.36 -26.11
C LYS A 109 -9.58 38.54 -24.85
N ALA A 110 -9.12 39.45 -24.01
CA ALA A 110 -9.70 39.85 -22.75
C ALA A 110 -11.09 40.48 -22.91
N GLU A 111 -11.78 40.48 -21.77
CA GLU A 111 -12.94 41.30 -21.38
C GLU A 111 -14.32 40.64 -21.42
N SER A 112 -14.94 40.77 -20.24
CA SER A 112 -16.31 40.52 -19.83
C SER A 112 -17.35 40.61 -20.94
N SER A 113 -18.13 39.54 -21.10
CA SER A 113 -19.60 39.54 -21.12
C SER A 113 -20.10 38.11 -21.19
N GLN A 114 -21.22 37.86 -20.52
CA GLN A 114 -21.94 36.59 -20.43
C GLN A 114 -22.01 35.82 -21.75
N ALA A 115 -21.58 34.56 -21.73
CA ALA A 115 -21.88 33.57 -22.75
C ALA A 115 -22.13 32.23 -22.06
N ASP A 116 -23.38 31.78 -22.07
CA ASP A 116 -23.86 30.47 -21.63
C ASP A 116 -23.27 29.36 -22.51
N GLY A 117 -21.99 29.06 -22.32
CA GLY A 117 -21.40 27.79 -22.72
C GLY A 117 -21.42 26.87 -21.51
N GLU A 118 -22.30 25.86 -21.53
CA GLU A 118 -22.36 24.79 -20.51
C GLU A 118 -21.02 24.06 -20.42
N LYS A 119 -20.07 24.62 -19.65
CA LYS A 119 -18.89 23.92 -19.20
C LYS A 119 -19.39 22.78 -18.32
N ALA A 120 -19.23 21.55 -18.79
CA ALA A 120 -19.52 20.37 -17.99
C ALA A 120 -18.81 20.50 -16.63
N THR A 121 -19.58 20.70 -15.57
CA THR A 121 -19.02 20.88 -14.22
C THR A 121 -18.65 19.50 -13.68
N THR A 122 -17.36 19.21 -13.60
CA THR A 122 -16.87 18.02 -12.88
C THR A 122 -17.05 18.27 -11.39
N THR A 123 -17.87 17.46 -10.74
CA THR A 123 -18.07 17.49 -9.30
C THR A 123 -17.32 16.34 -8.66
N TYR A 124 -16.61 16.62 -7.56
CA TYR A 124 -15.86 15.62 -6.81
C TYR A 124 -16.61 15.22 -5.55
N ARG A 125 -16.46 13.96 -5.15
CA ARG A 125 -16.98 13.41 -3.91
C ARG A 125 -15.88 12.64 -3.19
N LEU A 126 -15.73 12.87 -1.90
CA LEU A 126 -14.93 12.04 -1.02
C LEU A 126 -15.81 10.87 -0.57
N CYS A 127 -15.36 9.67 -0.88
CA CYS A 127 -16.05 8.44 -0.53
C CYS A 127 -15.22 7.67 0.49
N HIS A 128 -15.86 7.17 1.52
CA HIS A 128 -15.24 6.27 2.49
C HIS A 128 -16.22 5.16 2.86
N MET A 129 -15.68 4.06 3.40
CA MET A 129 -16.50 2.96 3.88
C MET A 129 -16.68 3.10 5.39
N ASP A 130 -17.90 2.93 5.88
CA ASP A 130 -18.16 2.87 7.32
C ASP A 130 -17.86 1.48 7.90
N GLN A 131 -17.99 1.34 9.22
CA GLN A 131 -17.78 0.06 9.92
C GLN A 131 -18.81 -1.01 9.53
N SER A 132 -19.93 -0.62 8.91
CA SER A 132 -20.97 -1.52 8.41
C SER A 132 -20.76 -1.97 6.96
N GLY A 133 -19.68 -1.51 6.31
CA GLY A 133 -19.39 -1.81 4.91
C GLY A 133 -20.18 -0.97 3.90
N ARG A 134 -20.87 0.08 4.36
CA ARG A 134 -21.61 0.99 3.48
C ARG A 134 -20.72 2.14 3.04
N VAL A 135 -20.88 2.55 1.78
CA VAL A 135 -20.17 3.70 1.22
C VAL A 135 -20.91 4.98 1.61
N ILE A 136 -20.19 5.89 2.26
CA ILE A 136 -20.64 7.24 2.56
C ILE A 136 -19.92 8.18 1.59
N SER A 137 -20.68 9.03 0.91
CA SER A 137 -20.14 10.02 -0.03
C SER A 137 -20.44 11.43 0.46
N GLN A 138 -19.42 12.28 0.48
CA GLN A 138 -19.53 13.68 0.84
C GLN A 138 -19.02 14.54 -0.32
N HIS A 139 -19.73 15.60 -0.66
CA HIS A 139 -19.29 16.51 -1.71
C HIS A 139 -17.97 17.19 -1.33
N CYS A 140 -17.00 17.16 -2.24
CA CYS A 140 -15.70 17.81 -2.07
C CYS A 140 -15.59 18.95 -3.09
N PRO A 141 -15.49 20.21 -2.64
CA PRO A 141 -15.26 21.33 -3.55
C PRO A 141 -13.85 21.22 -4.19
N PRO A 142 -13.66 21.69 -5.42
CA PRO A 142 -12.40 21.53 -6.15
C PRO A 142 -11.21 22.20 -5.47
N GLU A 143 -11.43 23.27 -4.70
CA GLU A 143 -10.40 23.97 -3.94
C GLU A 143 -9.77 23.10 -2.84
N GLN A 144 -10.53 22.11 -2.32
CA GLN A 144 -10.07 21.21 -1.27
C GLN A 144 -9.43 19.92 -1.82
N MET A 145 -9.54 19.66 -3.12
CA MET A 145 -9.14 18.41 -3.74
C MET A 145 -7.65 18.08 -3.50
N GLY A 146 -6.76 19.07 -3.63
CA GLY A 146 -5.33 18.87 -3.38
C GLY A 146 -5.05 18.46 -1.92
N MET A 147 -5.72 19.11 -0.98
CA MET A 147 -5.56 18.85 0.45
C MET A 147 -6.08 17.45 0.82
N VAL A 148 -7.25 17.08 0.30
CA VAL A 148 -7.88 15.77 0.52
C VAL A 148 -7.05 14.66 -0.13
N SER A 149 -6.57 14.87 -1.36
CA SER A 149 -5.68 13.93 -2.05
C SER A 149 -4.40 13.65 -1.26
N MET A 150 -3.76 14.71 -0.74
CA MET A 150 -2.60 14.56 0.14
C MET A 150 -2.94 13.80 1.43
N ALA A 151 -4.08 14.10 2.06
CA ALA A 151 -4.50 13.42 3.28
C ALA A 151 -4.77 11.91 3.04
N ILE A 152 -5.35 11.55 1.89
CA ILE A 152 -5.53 10.15 1.46
C ILE A 152 -4.18 9.48 1.21
N ALA A 153 -3.27 10.13 0.49
CA ALA A 153 -1.94 9.58 0.22
C ALA A 153 -1.14 9.33 1.52
N ARG A 154 -1.23 10.25 2.49
CA ARG A 154 -0.63 10.06 3.82
C ARG A 154 -1.23 8.85 4.54
N TYR A 155 -2.55 8.68 4.49
CA TYR A 155 -3.22 7.54 5.10
C TYR A 155 -2.79 6.21 4.47
N GLN A 156 -2.66 6.16 3.13
CA GLN A 156 -2.16 4.98 2.43
C GLN A 156 -0.73 4.62 2.86
N LYS A 157 0.16 5.63 2.95
CA LYS A 157 1.53 5.44 3.43
C LYS A 157 1.56 4.97 4.89
N PHE A 158 0.71 5.53 5.75
CA PHE A 158 0.55 5.10 7.13
C PHE A 158 0.14 3.62 7.22
N ARG A 159 -0.84 3.19 6.43
CA ARG A 159 -1.26 1.77 6.38
C ARG A 159 -0.11 0.85 5.94
N GLN A 160 0.69 1.28 4.97
CA GLN A 160 1.87 0.53 4.54
C GLN A 160 2.90 0.39 5.68
N LEU A 161 3.22 1.47 6.38
CA LEU A 161 4.16 1.45 7.51
C LEU A 161 3.64 0.59 8.66
N MET A 162 2.34 0.66 8.98
CA MET A 162 1.73 -0.17 10.01
C MET A 162 1.81 -1.67 9.68
N SER A 163 1.59 -2.04 8.41
CA SER A 163 1.76 -3.43 7.95
C SER A 163 3.22 -3.90 8.08
N GLN A 164 4.18 -3.05 7.69
CA GLN A 164 5.60 -3.36 7.83
C GLN A 164 6.02 -3.51 9.31
N LYS A 165 5.54 -2.62 10.18
CA LYS A 165 5.74 -2.69 11.62
C LYS A 165 5.29 -4.05 12.16
N GLN A 166 4.04 -4.43 11.89
CA GLN A 166 3.46 -5.71 12.33
C GLN A 166 4.26 -6.91 11.82
N ALA A 167 4.71 -6.86 10.56
CA ALA A 167 5.52 -7.94 9.99
C ALA A 167 6.86 -8.11 10.71
N ILE A 168 7.53 -7.00 11.08
CA ILE A 168 8.80 -7.04 11.83
C ILE A 168 8.57 -7.49 13.27
N GLU A 169 7.55 -6.98 13.94
CA GLU A 169 7.18 -7.42 15.30
C GLU A 169 6.89 -8.94 15.32
N ALA A 170 6.16 -9.44 14.33
CA ALA A 170 5.90 -10.87 14.20
C ALA A 170 7.16 -11.70 13.92
N LYS A 171 8.17 -11.16 13.22
CA LYS A 171 9.47 -11.83 13.04
C LYS A 171 10.25 -11.88 14.35
N LEU A 172 10.33 -10.75 15.06
CA LEU A 172 11.00 -10.65 16.34
C LEU A 172 10.38 -11.61 17.36
N GLN A 173 9.05 -11.64 17.46
CA GLN A 173 8.34 -12.54 18.37
C GLN A 173 8.64 -14.01 18.05
N ARG A 174 8.57 -14.41 16.77
CA ARG A 174 8.91 -15.79 16.36
C ARG A 174 10.34 -16.18 16.73
N THR A 175 11.30 -15.27 16.59
CA THR A 175 12.69 -15.52 16.99
C THR A 175 12.84 -15.65 18.50
N VAL A 176 12.15 -14.82 19.28
CA VAL A 176 12.15 -14.92 20.75
C VAL A 176 11.57 -16.26 21.20
N ASP A 177 10.46 -16.70 20.62
CA ASP A 177 9.84 -17.98 20.96
C ASP A 177 10.77 -19.15 20.62
N ALA A 178 11.39 -19.12 19.43
CA ALA A 178 12.34 -20.13 19.00
C ALA A 178 13.59 -20.19 19.91
N LEU A 179 14.19 -19.04 20.24
CA LEU A 179 15.35 -18.97 21.13
C LEU A 179 15.01 -19.38 22.57
N THR A 180 13.79 -19.10 23.02
CA THR A 180 13.32 -19.55 24.33
C THR A 180 13.17 -21.07 24.36
N GLY A 181 12.62 -21.66 23.30
CA GLY A 181 12.50 -23.12 23.15
C GLY A 181 13.85 -23.83 23.06
N THR A 182 14.83 -23.26 22.34
CA THR A 182 16.20 -23.84 22.32
C THR A 182 16.88 -23.70 23.67
N ARG A 183 16.71 -22.55 24.36
CA ARG A 183 17.24 -22.35 25.70
C ARG A 183 16.67 -23.34 26.72
N SER A 184 15.37 -23.61 26.69
CA SER A 184 14.76 -24.62 27.58
C SER A 184 15.28 -26.02 27.27
N ALA A 185 15.37 -26.41 25.99
CA ALA A 185 15.90 -27.71 25.60
C ALA A 185 17.36 -27.94 26.05
N ILE A 186 18.20 -26.90 26.00
CA ILE A 186 19.58 -26.98 26.50
C ILE A 186 19.62 -27.12 28.03
N ARG A 187 18.71 -26.45 28.74
CA ARG A 187 18.66 -26.48 30.21
C ARG A 187 18.09 -27.79 30.75
N ASP A 188 17.08 -28.35 30.10
CA ASP A 188 16.41 -29.59 30.51
C ASP A 188 17.22 -30.84 30.14
N GLY A 189 18.20 -30.72 29.24
CA GLY A 189 19.16 -31.76 28.89
C GLY A 189 20.38 -31.86 29.81
N GLN A 190 20.46 -31.06 30.88
CA GLN A 190 21.47 -31.16 31.95
C GLN A 190 20.91 -31.87 33.18
#